data_AF-A0A9D1INM0-F1
#
_entry.id   AF-A0A9D1INM0-F1
#
_cell.length_a   1.000
_cell.length_b   1.000
_cell.length_c   1.000
_cell.angle_alpha   90.00
_cell.angle_beta   90.00
_cell.angle_gamma   90.00
#
_symmetry.space_group_name_H-M   'P 1'
#
loop_
_entity.id
_entity.type
_entity.pdbx_description
1 polymer ?
#
loop_
_entity_poly.entity_id
_entity_poly.type
_entity_poly.pdbx_seq_one_letter_code
_entity_poly.pdbx_strand_id
1 'polypeptide(L)'
;VEYTAISTDWGSVEYHIDYKIRFQDNPVQKNYYFLTVGAVDDWDVGMVFIDYVDPVFEMQNQDMAETIAGDGALENSWGMTFDDTLINGMDYEMTVKEEVQFLTEGVSVLREIRLYSVSEDYYKYLRSVLKDKSREDSALGDLGFYEPVEIFSNVKGGVGILGAQCCARRLVEICRQE
;
A
#
# COMPACT_ATOMS: atom_id res chain seq x y z
N VAL A 1 -13.58 -4.68 8.85
CA VAL A 1 -12.29 -5.03 9.47
C VAL A 1 -12.51 -6.33 10.19
N GLU A 2 -11.73 -7.33 9.85
CA GLU A 2 -11.75 -8.63 10.50
C GLU A 2 -10.40 -8.81 11.22
N TYR A 3 -10.41 -9.47 12.38
CA TYR A 3 -9.25 -9.57 13.28
C TYR A 3 -8.94 -11.04 13.59
N THR A 4 -7.67 -11.42 13.49
CA THR A 4 -7.19 -12.74 13.92
C THR A 4 -5.89 -12.60 14.72
N ALA A 5 -5.85 -13.17 15.93
CA ALA A 5 -4.63 -13.24 16.73
C ALA A 5 -3.96 -14.61 16.55
N ILE A 6 -2.64 -14.62 16.36
CA ILE A 6 -1.82 -15.83 16.22
C ILE A 6 -0.71 -15.79 17.28
N SER A 7 -0.62 -16.84 18.08
CA SER A 7 0.49 -17.00 19.03
C SER A 7 1.73 -17.52 18.29
N THR A 8 2.87 -16.86 18.48
CA THR A 8 4.16 -17.31 17.91
C THR A 8 4.84 -18.32 18.83
N ASP A 9 5.77 -19.10 18.27
CA ASP A 9 6.57 -20.09 18.99
C ASP A 9 7.46 -19.48 20.10
N TRP A 10 7.70 -18.17 20.06
CA TRP A 10 8.53 -17.43 21.02
C TRP A 10 7.72 -16.79 22.16
N GLY A 11 6.40 -17.03 22.19
CA GLY A 11 5.50 -16.46 23.21
C GLY A 11 5.09 -15.00 22.94
N SER A 12 5.40 -14.44 21.77
CA SER A 12 4.77 -13.20 21.29
C SER A 12 3.41 -13.52 20.63
N VAL A 13 2.56 -12.50 20.50
CA VAL A 13 1.28 -12.60 19.78
C VAL A 13 1.36 -11.66 18.58
N GLU A 14 1.21 -12.23 17.39
CA GLU A 14 1.05 -11.50 16.14
C GLU A 14 -0.44 -11.30 15.88
N TYR A 15 -0.81 -10.09 15.46
CA TYR A 15 -2.17 -9.76 15.07
C TYR A 15 -2.22 -9.55 13.57
N HIS A 16 -3.08 -10.31 12.90
CA HIS A 16 -3.41 -10.13 11.50
C HIS A 16 -4.75 -9.42 11.38
N ILE A 17 -4.73 -8.31 10.66
CA ILE A 17 -5.87 -7.40 10.53
C ILE A 17 -6.21 -7.30 9.05
N ASP A 18 -7.45 -7.65 8.70
CA ASP A 18 -7.95 -7.61 7.33
C ASP A 18 -8.83 -6.37 7.14
N TYR A 19 -8.35 -5.44 6.32
CA TYR A 19 -9.12 -4.27 5.88
C TYR A 19 -9.89 -4.59 4.61
N LYS A 20 -11.21 -4.71 4.74
CA LYS A 20 -12.14 -4.74 3.60
C LYS A 20 -12.51 -3.31 3.21
N ILE A 21 -12.06 -2.87 2.04
CA ILE A 21 -12.23 -1.50 1.55
C ILE A 21 -13.13 -1.55 0.32
N ARG A 22 -14.28 -0.88 0.39
CA ARG A 22 -15.26 -0.85 -0.69
C ARG A 22 -15.41 0.55 -1.27
N PHE A 23 -15.41 0.65 -2.60
CA PHE A 23 -15.61 1.90 -3.33
C PHE A 23 -16.20 1.63 -4.72
N GLN A 24 -16.70 2.68 -5.37
CA GLN A 24 -17.27 2.59 -6.70
C GLN A 24 -16.37 3.29 -7.72
N ASP A 25 -15.97 2.55 -8.76
CA ASP A 25 -15.25 3.08 -9.91
C ASP A 25 -16.20 3.77 -10.91
N ASN A 26 -15.70 4.78 -11.63
CA ASN A 26 -16.47 5.50 -12.64
C ASN A 26 -16.23 4.92 -14.05
N PRO A 27 -17.23 4.28 -14.69
CA PRO A 27 -17.03 3.58 -15.96
C PRO A 27 -16.76 4.49 -17.18
N VAL A 28 -16.93 5.81 -17.02
CA VAL A 28 -16.88 6.76 -18.14
C VAL A 28 -15.46 7.08 -18.59
N GLN A 29 -14.48 6.94 -17.70
CA GLN A 29 -13.09 7.29 -17.98
C GLN A 29 -12.15 6.31 -17.29
N LYS A 30 -10.92 6.23 -17.81
CA LYS A 30 -9.83 5.50 -17.18
C LYS A 30 -9.47 6.17 -15.84
N ASN A 31 -9.55 5.44 -14.75
CA ASN A 31 -9.25 5.92 -13.41
C ASN A 31 -7.96 5.30 -12.87
N TYR A 32 -7.27 6.08 -12.04
CA TYR A 32 -6.02 5.71 -11.39
C TYR A 32 -6.12 6.00 -9.90
N TYR A 33 -5.53 5.10 -9.13
CA TYR A 33 -5.69 5.08 -7.69
C TYR A 33 -4.36 4.85 -6.97
N PHE A 34 -4.32 5.34 -5.74
CA PHE A 34 -3.24 5.08 -4.79
C PHE A 34 -3.86 4.83 -3.42
N LEU A 35 -3.46 3.74 -2.76
CA LEU A 35 -3.99 3.34 -1.45
C LEU A 35 -2.87 3.37 -0.42
N THR A 36 -3.14 3.97 0.74
CA THR A 36 -2.23 3.94 1.89
C THR A 36 -2.96 3.50 3.15
N VAL A 37 -2.31 2.68 3.98
CA VAL A 37 -2.71 2.39 5.35
C VAL A 37 -1.58 2.85 6.27
N GLY A 38 -1.87 3.74 7.21
CA GLY A 38 -0.86 4.28 8.12
C GLY A 38 -1.37 4.48 9.53
N ALA A 39 -0.48 4.56 10.50
CA ALA A 39 -0.79 4.98 11.86
C ALA A 39 -1.09 6.48 11.91
N VAL A 40 -2.05 6.90 12.74
CA VAL A 40 -2.26 8.32 13.06
C VAL A 40 -1.29 8.80 14.13
N ASP A 41 -0.93 7.91 15.06
CA ASP A 41 -0.03 8.19 16.18
C ASP A 41 1.24 7.34 16.02
N ASP A 42 2.41 8.00 16.00
CA ASP A 42 3.73 7.39 15.77
C ASP A 42 4.24 6.53 16.94
N TRP A 43 3.54 6.48 18.07
CA TRP A 43 4.18 6.19 19.36
C TRP A 43 3.96 4.80 19.95
N ASP A 44 3.08 3.94 19.42
CA ASP A 44 2.74 2.70 20.17
C ASP A 44 2.29 1.50 19.34
N VAL A 45 2.88 1.32 18.16
CA VAL A 45 2.87 0.03 17.46
C VAL A 45 4.27 -0.23 16.94
N GLY A 46 4.85 -1.40 17.23
CA GLY A 46 6.20 -1.74 16.77
C GLY A 46 6.28 -1.92 15.26
N MET A 47 6.98 -2.94 14.78
CA MET A 47 7.01 -3.21 13.33
C MET A 47 5.59 -3.45 12.80
N VAL A 48 5.19 -2.67 11.79
CA VAL A 48 3.91 -2.77 11.08
C VAL A 48 4.23 -3.14 9.64
N PHE A 49 3.72 -4.28 9.20
CA PHE A 49 3.83 -4.72 7.81
C PHE A 49 2.47 -4.60 7.15
N ILE A 50 2.38 -3.82 6.07
CA ILE A 50 1.17 -3.69 5.26
C ILE A 50 1.36 -4.48 3.98
N ASP A 51 0.46 -5.42 3.75
CA ASP A 51 0.47 -6.31 2.61
C ASP A 51 -0.75 -6.06 1.71
N TYR A 52 -0.47 -5.68 0.46
CA TYR A 52 -1.44 -5.39 -0.59
C TYR A 52 -1.78 -6.66 -1.38
N VAL A 53 -2.38 -7.64 -0.71
CA VAL A 53 -2.72 -8.98 -1.24
C VAL A 53 -3.80 -9.01 -2.31
N ASP A 54 -4.50 -7.91 -2.53
CA ASP A 54 -5.62 -7.91 -3.47
C ASP A 54 -5.12 -8.10 -4.92
N PRO A 55 -5.80 -8.92 -5.76
CA PRO A 55 -5.38 -9.19 -7.13
C PRO A 55 -5.16 -7.93 -7.97
N VAL A 56 -5.84 -6.81 -7.66
CA VAL A 56 -5.64 -5.55 -8.37
C VAL A 56 -4.21 -5.02 -8.24
N PHE A 57 -3.56 -5.26 -7.10
CA PHE A 57 -2.19 -4.84 -6.85
C PHE A 57 -1.19 -5.85 -7.42
N GLU A 58 -1.39 -7.13 -7.11
CA GLU A 58 -0.51 -8.23 -7.53
C GLU A 58 -0.35 -8.25 -9.07
N MET A 59 -1.47 -8.18 -9.80
CA MET A 59 -1.45 -8.28 -11.25
C MET A 59 -0.85 -7.04 -11.93
N GLN A 60 -0.95 -5.86 -11.31
CA GLN A 60 -0.56 -4.60 -11.93
C GLN A 60 0.84 -4.11 -11.53
N ASN A 61 1.42 -4.67 -10.46
CA ASN A 61 2.74 -4.29 -9.96
C ASN A 61 3.75 -5.46 -10.01
N GLN A 62 3.54 -6.43 -10.91
CA GLN A 62 4.46 -7.56 -11.12
C GLN A 62 5.89 -7.10 -11.48
N ASP A 63 6.03 -5.97 -12.16
CA ASP A 63 7.34 -5.37 -12.50
C ASP A 63 8.06 -4.73 -11.30
N MET A 64 7.40 -4.71 -10.14
CA MET A 64 7.95 -4.32 -8.83
C MET A 64 8.04 -5.52 -7.87
N ALA A 65 7.31 -6.60 -8.13
CA ALA A 65 7.19 -7.78 -7.25
C ALA A 65 8.44 -8.69 -7.27
N GLU A 66 9.22 -8.72 -8.36
CA GLU A 66 10.46 -9.54 -8.43
C GLU A 66 11.57 -9.09 -7.46
N THR A 67 11.34 -7.98 -6.74
CA THR A 67 12.36 -7.23 -5.99
C THR A 67 12.02 -7.08 -4.51
N ILE A 68 10.80 -7.46 -4.09
CA ILE A 68 10.33 -7.47 -2.70
C ILE A 68 10.47 -8.90 -2.17
N ALA A 69 11.07 -9.05 -1.00
CA ALA A 69 11.60 -10.32 -0.53
C ALA A 69 10.55 -11.45 -0.41
N GLY A 70 10.72 -12.50 -1.21
CA GLY A 70 10.59 -13.88 -0.74
C GLY A 70 9.23 -14.60 -0.80
N ASP A 71 8.09 -13.91 -0.73
CA ASP A 71 6.79 -14.63 -0.67
C ASP A 71 5.68 -14.18 -1.64
N GLY A 72 5.94 -13.16 -2.47
CA GLY A 72 4.99 -12.65 -3.45
C GLY A 72 4.04 -11.56 -2.93
N ALA A 73 4.08 -11.23 -1.64
CA ALA A 73 3.43 -10.04 -1.08
C ALA A 73 4.14 -8.76 -1.52
N LEU A 74 3.35 -7.74 -1.90
CA LEU A 74 3.87 -6.40 -2.10
C LEU A 74 3.91 -5.69 -0.74
N GLU A 75 4.84 -6.09 0.11
CA GLU A 75 5.07 -5.42 1.39
C GLU A 75 5.52 -3.98 1.15
N ASN A 76 4.68 -3.01 1.50
CA ASN A 76 5.00 -1.61 1.27
C ASN A 76 4.29 -0.67 2.24
N SER A 77 5.02 -0.16 3.22
CA SER A 77 4.48 0.81 4.18
C SER A 77 4.12 2.17 3.55
N TRP A 78 4.57 2.46 2.32
CA TRP A 78 4.37 3.75 1.65
C TRP A 78 3.05 3.85 0.88
N GLY A 79 2.38 2.73 0.60
CA GLY A 79 1.18 2.68 -0.25
C GLY A 79 1.39 1.97 -1.58
N MET A 80 0.30 1.60 -2.23
CA MET A 80 0.33 0.92 -3.53
C MET A 80 -0.57 1.59 -4.56
N THR A 81 -0.06 1.70 -5.78
CA THR A 81 -0.79 2.22 -6.94
C THR A 81 -1.49 1.11 -7.69
N PHE A 82 -2.65 1.43 -8.26
CA PHE A 82 -3.36 0.59 -9.21
C PHE A 82 -4.23 1.45 -10.13
N ASP A 83 -4.65 0.90 -11.26
CA ASP A 83 -5.62 1.47 -12.16
C ASP A 83 -6.86 0.58 -12.28
N ASP A 84 -7.92 1.12 -12.88
CA ASP A 84 -9.21 0.46 -12.97
C ASP A 84 -9.29 -0.71 -13.98
N THR A 85 -8.17 -1.15 -14.61
CA THR A 85 -8.23 -2.15 -15.71
C THR A 85 -9.01 -3.40 -15.34
N LEU A 86 -8.91 -3.84 -14.08
CA LEU A 86 -9.54 -5.05 -13.57
C LEU A 86 -10.93 -4.81 -12.95
N ILE A 87 -11.30 -3.55 -12.71
CA ILE A 87 -12.43 -3.16 -11.86
C ILE A 87 -13.32 -2.07 -12.47
N ASN A 88 -13.11 -1.73 -13.75
CA ASN A 88 -13.78 -0.62 -14.44
C ASN A 88 -15.32 -0.70 -14.29
N GLY A 89 -15.91 0.35 -13.73
CA GLY A 89 -17.34 0.48 -13.45
C GLY A 89 -17.89 -0.38 -12.32
N MET A 90 -17.04 -1.13 -11.60
CA MET A 90 -17.48 -2.01 -10.52
C MET A 90 -17.66 -1.26 -9.20
N ASP A 91 -18.62 -1.73 -8.40
CA ASP A 91 -18.61 -1.53 -6.95
C ASP A 91 -17.70 -2.62 -6.37
N TYR A 92 -16.47 -2.22 -6.07
CA TYR A 92 -15.37 -3.14 -5.80
C TYR A 92 -15.01 -3.14 -4.32
N GLU A 93 -14.78 -4.34 -3.77
CA GLU A 93 -14.28 -4.55 -2.42
C GLU A 93 -12.90 -5.21 -2.52
N MET A 94 -11.89 -4.56 -1.95
CA MET A 94 -10.52 -5.07 -1.90
C MET A 94 -10.10 -5.41 -0.48
N THR A 95 -9.08 -6.27 -0.37
CA THR A 95 -8.48 -6.65 0.92
C THR A 95 -7.04 -6.16 1.03
N VAL A 96 -6.73 -5.43 2.10
CA VAL A 96 -5.35 -5.15 2.54
C VAL A 96 -5.14 -5.79 3.90
N LYS A 97 -3.99 -6.39 4.11
CA LYS A 97 -3.63 -7.03 5.36
C LYS A 97 -2.61 -6.20 6.12
N GLU A 98 -2.71 -6.24 7.43
CA GLU A 98 -1.70 -5.71 8.32
C GLU A 98 -1.27 -6.75 9.33
N GLU A 99 0.03 -6.87 9.54
CA GLU A 99 0.62 -7.64 10.63
C GLU A 99 1.17 -6.69 11.70
N VAL A 100 0.76 -6.91 12.96
CA VAL A 100 1.23 -6.16 14.12
C VAL A 100 1.81 -7.09 15.17
N GLN A 101 3.08 -6.88 15.52
CA GLN A 101 3.81 -7.70 16.50
C GLN A 101 3.64 -7.24 17.95
N PHE A 102 3.24 -5.98 18.19
CA PHE A 102 3.28 -5.37 19.53
C PHE A 102 2.01 -4.57 19.85
N LEU A 103 0.82 -5.17 19.71
CA LEU A 103 -0.42 -4.52 20.17
C LEU A 103 -0.55 -4.67 21.70
N THR A 104 -0.21 -3.61 22.43
CA THR A 104 -0.29 -3.58 23.89
C THR A 104 -1.75 -3.68 24.36
N GLU A 105 -2.00 -4.51 25.38
CA GLU A 105 -3.33 -4.66 25.97
C GLU A 105 -3.85 -3.34 26.55
N GLY A 106 -5.11 -3.01 26.27
CA GLY A 106 -5.72 -1.74 26.69
C GLY A 106 -5.27 -0.52 25.89
N VAL A 107 -4.41 -0.69 24.87
CA VAL A 107 -4.01 0.38 23.96
C VAL A 107 -4.80 0.25 22.65
N SER A 108 -5.57 1.30 22.34
CA SER A 108 -6.22 1.47 21.04
C SER A 108 -5.26 2.14 20.07
N VAL A 109 -5.16 1.59 18.87
CA VAL A 109 -4.34 2.11 17.80
C VAL A 109 -5.25 2.63 16.70
N LEU A 110 -5.07 3.89 16.32
CA LEU A 110 -5.85 4.51 15.26
C LEU A 110 -5.12 4.37 13.92
N ARG A 111 -5.76 3.67 12.98
CA ARG A 111 -5.32 3.54 11.59
C ARG A 111 -6.07 4.49 10.69
N GLU A 112 -5.34 5.08 9.77
CA GLU A 112 -5.88 5.91 8.71
C GLU A 112 -5.72 5.20 7.37
N ILE A 113 -6.84 4.87 6.76
CA ILE A 113 -6.93 4.32 5.41
C ILE A 113 -7.27 5.47 4.48
N ARG A 114 -6.43 5.71 3.47
CA ARG A 114 -6.66 6.73 2.45
C ARG A 114 -6.66 6.09 1.07
N LEU A 115 -7.78 6.23 0.36
CA LEU A 115 -7.88 5.90 -1.05
C LEU A 115 -7.87 7.20 -1.85
N TYR A 116 -6.84 7.37 -2.66
CA TYR A 116 -6.70 8.52 -3.55
C TYR A 116 -7.16 8.15 -4.95
N SER A 117 -7.96 9.01 -5.56
CA SER A 117 -8.10 9.08 -7.01
C SER A 117 -7.11 10.11 -7.53
N VAL A 118 -6.23 9.69 -8.44
CA VAL A 118 -5.12 10.52 -8.95
C VAL A 118 -5.21 10.68 -10.46
N SER A 119 -4.70 11.79 -10.98
CA SER A 119 -4.51 11.96 -12.42
C SER A 119 -3.52 10.93 -12.98
N GLU A 120 -3.66 10.56 -14.26
CA GLU A 120 -2.75 9.64 -14.96
C GLU A 120 -1.26 10.02 -14.83
N ASP A 121 -0.94 11.31 -15.02
CA ASP A 121 0.45 11.78 -14.90
C ASP A 121 0.99 11.58 -13.48
N TYR A 122 0.16 11.83 -12.47
CA TYR A 122 0.57 11.60 -11.08
C TYR A 122 0.70 10.12 -10.76
N TYR A 123 -0.17 9.27 -11.32
CA TYR A 123 -0.03 7.82 -11.23
C TYR A 123 1.30 7.33 -11.83
N LYS A 124 1.65 7.79 -13.04
CA LYS A 124 2.93 7.46 -13.68
C LYS A 124 4.14 7.88 -12.82
N TYR A 125 4.07 9.07 -12.23
CA TYR A 125 5.07 9.52 -11.26
C TYR A 125 5.18 8.60 -10.05
N LEU A 126 4.07 8.34 -9.36
CA LEU A 126 4.04 7.47 -8.19
C LEU A 126 4.58 6.07 -8.53
N ARG A 127 4.16 5.48 -9.65
CA ARG A 127 4.69 4.19 -10.12
C ARG A 127 6.20 4.22 -10.32
N SER A 128 6.74 5.27 -10.95
CA SER A 128 8.19 5.39 -11.16
C SER A 128 8.98 5.51 -9.86
N VAL A 129 8.45 6.25 -8.87
CA VAL A 129 9.07 6.40 -7.55
C VAL A 129 9.01 5.09 -6.76
N LEU A 130 7.86 4.42 -6.75
CA LEU A 130 7.69 3.15 -6.05
C LEU A 130 8.60 2.07 -6.66
N LYS A 131 8.77 2.06 -7.98
CA LYS A 131 9.67 1.13 -8.67
C LYS A 131 11.15 1.39 -8.39
N ASP A 132 11.54 2.65 -8.28
CA ASP A 132 12.90 3.03 -7.89
C ASP A 132 13.20 2.53 -6.46
N LYS A 133 12.25 2.74 -5.55
CA LYS A 133 12.33 2.26 -4.16
C LYS A 133 12.38 0.74 -4.07
N SER A 134 11.50 0.03 -4.79
CA SER A 134 11.50 -1.43 -4.78
C SER A 134 12.80 -2.02 -5.32
N ARG A 135 13.47 -1.34 -6.26
CA ARG A 135 14.80 -1.75 -6.76
C ARG A 135 15.90 -1.52 -5.74
N GLU A 136 15.89 -0.37 -5.07
CA GLU A 136 16.84 -0.05 -3.99
C GLU A 136 16.78 -1.09 -2.88
N ASP A 137 15.58 -1.50 -2.46
CA ASP A 137 15.34 -2.42 -1.32
C ASP A 137 15.57 -3.91 -1.65
N SER A 138 16.14 -4.22 -2.82
CA SER A 138 16.33 -5.60 -3.27
C SER A 138 17.75 -6.11 -3.11
N ALA A 139 17.91 -7.44 -3.14
CA ALA A 139 19.24 -8.08 -3.07
C ALA A 139 20.21 -7.61 -4.16
N LEU A 140 19.71 -7.24 -5.35
CA LEU A 140 20.53 -6.66 -6.42
C LEU A 140 20.78 -5.16 -6.20
N GLY A 141 19.79 -4.45 -5.65
CA GLY A 141 19.87 -3.08 -5.14
C GLY A 141 21.00 -2.89 -4.14
N ASP A 142 21.03 -3.74 -3.11
CA ASP A 142 22.05 -3.76 -2.04
C ASP A 142 23.48 -3.95 -2.57
N LEU A 143 23.63 -4.68 -3.69
CA LEU A 143 24.92 -4.91 -4.34
C LEU A 143 25.28 -3.80 -5.34
N GLY A 144 24.42 -2.81 -5.53
CA GLY A 144 24.60 -1.73 -6.52
C GLY A 144 24.45 -2.19 -7.96
N PHE A 145 23.82 -3.34 -8.21
CA PHE A 145 23.61 -3.91 -9.54
C PHE A 145 22.14 -3.79 -9.97
N TYR A 146 21.69 -2.57 -10.21
CA TYR A 146 20.39 -2.33 -10.82
C TYR A 146 20.46 -1.21 -11.85
N GLU A 147 19.61 -1.29 -12.88
CA GLU A 147 19.45 -0.20 -13.82
C GLU A 147 18.68 0.96 -13.15
N PRO A 148 19.15 2.21 -13.26
CA PRO A 148 18.41 3.36 -12.75
C PRO A 148 17.00 3.43 -13.34
N VAL A 149 16.01 3.75 -12.49
CA VAL A 149 14.64 3.98 -12.95
C VAL A 149 14.52 5.43 -13.40
N GLU A 150 13.96 5.66 -14.60
CA GLU A 150 13.59 7.00 -15.02
C GLU A 150 12.37 7.46 -14.23
N ILE A 151 12.55 8.44 -13.35
CA ILE A 151 11.45 9.07 -12.62
C ILE A 151 10.64 9.94 -13.60
N PHE A 152 9.34 9.66 -13.70
CA PHE A 152 8.47 10.35 -14.65
C PHE A 152 8.37 11.85 -14.32
N SER A 153 8.42 12.69 -15.35
CA SER A 153 8.28 14.15 -15.25
C SER A 153 7.43 14.66 -16.40
N ASN A 154 6.44 15.51 -16.13
CA ASN A 154 5.63 16.19 -17.15
C ASN A 154 5.91 17.70 -17.24
N VAL A 155 6.84 18.22 -16.43
CA VAL A 155 7.29 19.61 -16.48
C VAL A 155 8.28 19.81 -17.62
N LYS A 156 7.95 20.69 -18.59
CA LYS A 156 8.82 21.00 -19.73
C LYS A 156 9.89 22.01 -19.34
N GLY A 157 11.15 21.72 -19.69
CA GLY A 157 12.29 22.59 -19.39
C GLY A 157 12.80 22.49 -17.95
N GLY A 158 12.41 21.45 -17.22
CA GLY A 158 12.84 21.18 -15.84
C GLY A 158 12.49 19.76 -15.42
N VAL A 159 12.59 19.50 -14.11
CA VAL A 159 12.21 18.23 -13.49
C VAL A 159 11.08 18.52 -12.51
N GLY A 160 9.99 17.77 -12.62
CA GLY A 160 8.88 17.85 -11.68
C GLY A 160 7.60 17.23 -12.21
N ILE A 161 6.61 17.19 -11.33
CA ILE A 161 5.28 16.65 -11.63
C ILE A 161 4.22 17.71 -11.38
N LEU A 162 3.34 17.90 -12.34
CA LEU A 162 2.05 18.54 -12.17
C LEU A 162 0.97 17.46 -12.23
N GLY A 163 0.24 17.28 -11.14
CA GLY A 163 -0.78 16.25 -11.01
C GLY A 163 -1.97 16.74 -10.18
N ALA A 164 -3.04 15.94 -10.19
CA ALA A 164 -4.21 16.14 -9.35
C ALA A 164 -4.47 14.91 -8.50
N GLN A 165 -5.04 15.13 -7.31
CA GLN A 165 -5.50 14.07 -6.42
C GLN A 165 -6.79 14.48 -5.71
N CYS A 166 -7.62 13.49 -5.43
CA CYS A 166 -8.75 13.58 -4.50
C CYS A 166 -8.63 12.42 -3.51
N CYS A 167 -8.97 12.63 -2.24
CA CYS A 167 -8.76 11.65 -1.18
C CYS A 167 -10.07 11.33 -0.46
N ALA A 168 -10.39 10.04 -0.39
CA ALA A 168 -11.33 9.50 0.58
C ALA A 168 -10.54 8.94 1.78
N ARG A 169 -10.88 9.41 2.98
CA ARG A 169 -10.21 9.04 4.24
C ARG A 169 -11.17 8.31 5.16
N ARG A 170 -10.70 7.24 5.79
CA ARG A 170 -11.39 6.57 6.90
C ARG A 170 -10.43 6.33 8.06
N LEU A 171 -10.92 6.58 9.27
CA LEU A 171 -10.24 6.22 10.52
C LEU A 171 -10.83 4.92 11.05
N VAL A 172 -9.96 4.02 11.46
CA VAL A 172 -10.29 2.71 12.02
C VAL A 172 -9.54 2.56 13.34
N GLU A 173 -10.27 2.35 14.42
CA GLU A 173 -9.68 2.04 15.71
C GLU A 173 -9.50 0.54 15.87
N ILE A 174 -8.31 0.13 16.32
CA ILE A 174 -7.90 -1.25 16.51
C ILE A 174 -7.51 -1.40 17.95
N CYS A 175 -8.17 -2.29 18.67
CA CYS A 175 -7.90 -2.53 20.07
C CYS A 175 -7.92 -4.02 20.32
N ARG A 176 -6.98 -4.51 21.13
CA ARG A 176 -7.02 -5.88 21.64
C ARG A 176 -8.23 -6.02 22.56
N GLN A 177 -9.19 -6.84 22.16
CA GLN A 177 -10.28 -7.26 23.04
C GLN A 177 -9.85 -8.50 23.85
N GLU A 178 -10.30 -8.57 25.11
CA GLU A 178 -10.03 -9.66 26.06
C GLU A 178 -10.36 -11.06 25.52
#